data_AF-A0A9D1DWL1-F1
#
_entry.id   AF-A0A9D1DWL1-F1
#
_cell.length_a   1.000
_cell.length_b   1.000
_cell.length_c   1.000
_cell.angle_alpha   90.00
_cell.angle_beta   90.00
_cell.angle_gamma   90.00
#
_symmetry.space_group_name_H-M   'P 1'
#
loop_
_entity.id
_entity.type
_entity.pdbx_description
1 polymer ?
#
loop_
_entity_poly.entity_id
_entity_poly.type
_entity_poly.pdbx_seq_one_letter_code
_entity_poly.pdbx_strand_id
1 'polypeptide(L)'
;MTGGFSPEGLPEAFLARMEQMLGEEYPDFLSHFSLGERHYGLRANSLKIGPADFAAALGERFHLSPIPWCGAGFTYDPETRPGRSVFHEAGLYYIQEPSAMSAAEALLIPEGTGFRVLDLCAAPGGKSTQLAAKMAGRGLLVSNEIVPGRAKILSQNLERMGAANAVVLNESPERLAAFFPGSFDRVLVDAPCSGEGMYRKNEIALTEWSEANVRRCAARQDGILDCAAHLLAPGGEMVYSTCTFSPDEDEDCIRRFLTRHPDFTLLDTPVRPFFSPGRPDFTEDPEEADKMGIEKAVRVWPHKVNGEGHFIARLQKSPAAPDLSPVFP
;
A
#
# COMPACT_ATOMS: atom_id res chain seq x y z
N MET A 1 -8.00 -19.96 22.78
CA MET A 1 -9.33 -19.83 22.16
C MET A 1 -9.14 -18.99 20.92
N THR A 2 -8.98 -19.64 19.77
CA THR A 2 -8.85 -19.00 18.47
C THR A 2 -10.20 -18.40 18.09
N GLY A 3 -10.40 -17.12 18.41
CA GLY A 3 -11.61 -16.39 18.06
C GLY A 3 -11.68 -16.18 16.56
N GLY A 4 -12.23 -17.16 15.84
CA GLY A 4 -12.66 -17.00 14.46
C GLY A 4 -13.73 -15.92 14.38
N PHE A 5 -13.68 -15.13 13.32
CA PHE A 5 -14.68 -14.13 13.00
C PHE A 5 -15.84 -14.85 12.30
N SER A 6 -17.06 -14.75 12.84
CA SER A 6 -18.21 -15.46 12.25
C SER A 6 -18.57 -14.82 10.89
N PRO A 7 -18.79 -15.61 9.82
CA PRO A 7 -19.30 -15.12 8.54
C PRO A 7 -20.61 -14.33 8.69
N GLU A 8 -21.39 -14.63 9.75
CA GLU A 8 -22.68 -14.00 10.06
C GLU A 8 -22.59 -12.49 10.32
N GLY A 9 -21.39 -11.94 10.53
CA GLY A 9 -21.16 -10.50 10.70
C GLY A 9 -20.83 -9.73 9.41
N LEU A 10 -20.66 -10.42 8.27
CA LEU A 10 -20.28 -9.76 7.02
C LEU A 10 -21.50 -9.23 6.25
N PRO A 11 -21.37 -8.09 5.54
CA PRO A 11 -22.46 -7.59 4.72
C PRO A 11 -22.82 -8.57 3.59
N GLU A 12 -24.10 -8.88 3.41
CA GLU A 12 -24.57 -9.82 2.39
C GLU A 12 -24.16 -9.41 0.97
N ALA A 13 -24.25 -8.11 0.66
CA ALA A 13 -23.83 -7.59 -0.64
C ALA A 13 -22.32 -7.73 -0.88
N PHE A 14 -21.49 -7.67 0.17
CA PHE A 14 -20.06 -7.97 0.08
C PHE A 14 -19.85 -9.45 -0.26
N LEU A 15 -20.50 -10.36 0.47
CA LEU A 15 -20.41 -11.80 0.25
C LEU A 15 -20.83 -12.19 -1.17
N ALA A 16 -21.97 -11.68 -1.63
CA ALA A 16 -22.48 -11.95 -2.97
C ALA A 16 -21.51 -11.48 -4.07
N ARG A 17 -20.92 -10.29 -3.90
CA ARG A 17 -19.91 -9.77 -4.83
C ARG A 17 -18.66 -10.64 -4.83
N MET A 18 -18.15 -11.02 -3.66
CA MET A 18 -16.98 -11.89 -3.55
C MET A 18 -17.21 -13.27 -4.16
N GLU A 19 -18.40 -13.86 -3.97
CA GLU A 19 -18.79 -15.12 -4.58
C GLU A 19 -18.80 -15.03 -6.11
N GLN A 20 -19.40 -13.98 -6.66
CA GLN A 20 -19.41 -13.73 -8.10
C GLN A 20 -17.99 -13.55 -8.66
N MET A 21 -17.13 -12.81 -7.98
CA MET A 21 -15.76 -12.53 -8.43
C MET A 21 -14.85 -13.77 -8.38
N LEU A 22 -14.95 -14.56 -7.31
CA LEU A 22 -14.01 -15.64 -7.03
C LEU A 22 -14.48 -17.01 -7.55
N GLY A 23 -15.79 -17.20 -7.78
CA GLY A 23 -16.34 -18.44 -8.31
C GLY A 23 -15.89 -19.65 -7.48
N GLU A 24 -15.17 -20.58 -8.11
CA GLU A 24 -14.67 -21.79 -7.45
C GLU A 24 -13.67 -21.52 -6.31
N GLU A 25 -12.99 -20.37 -6.30
CA GLU A 25 -12.08 -19.98 -5.21
C GLU A 25 -12.80 -19.37 -3.99
N TYR A 26 -14.09 -19.03 -4.12
CA TYR A 26 -14.83 -18.35 -3.06
C TYR A 26 -14.88 -19.12 -1.72
N PRO A 27 -15.12 -20.45 -1.70
CA PRO A 27 -15.15 -21.20 -0.43
C PRO A 27 -13.83 -21.11 0.34
N ASP A 28 -12.69 -21.16 -0.36
CA ASP A 28 -11.36 -21.06 0.26
C ASP A 28 -11.10 -19.65 0.80
N PHE A 29 -11.50 -18.61 0.02
CA PHE A 29 -11.49 -17.23 0.49
C PHE A 29 -12.31 -17.07 1.76
N LEU A 30 -13.58 -17.48 1.76
CA LEU A 30 -14.48 -17.29 2.88
C LEU A 30 -14.01 -18.04 4.14
N SER A 31 -13.50 -19.27 3.96
CA SER A 31 -12.93 -20.09 5.03
C SER A 31 -11.74 -19.39 5.67
N HIS A 32 -10.77 -18.92 4.87
CA HIS A 32 -9.60 -18.22 5.40
C HIS A 32 -9.97 -16.87 6.03
N PHE A 33 -10.85 -16.12 5.38
CA PHE A 33 -11.24 -14.78 5.82
C PHE A 33 -12.02 -14.82 7.16
N SER A 34 -12.88 -15.83 7.34
CA SER A 34 -13.70 -15.97 8.55
C SER A 34 -12.99 -16.73 9.66
N LEU A 35 -12.38 -17.87 9.31
CA LEU A 35 -11.87 -18.85 10.28
C LEU A 35 -10.33 -18.95 10.32
N GLY A 36 -9.63 -18.35 9.34
CA GLY A 36 -8.18 -18.41 9.26
C GLY A 36 -7.49 -17.72 10.44
N GLU A 37 -6.25 -18.15 10.71
CA GLU A 37 -5.39 -17.48 11.69
C GLU A 37 -5.04 -16.07 11.23
N ARG A 38 -4.87 -15.16 12.19
CA ARG A 38 -4.42 -13.79 11.88
C ARG A 38 -2.91 -13.81 11.70
N HIS A 39 -2.45 -13.14 10.65
CA HIS A 39 -1.01 -12.98 10.40
C HIS A 39 -0.53 -11.63 10.90
N TYR A 40 0.51 -11.68 11.74
CA TYR A 40 1.12 -10.52 12.35
C TYR A 40 2.51 -10.32 11.75
N GLY A 41 2.75 -9.14 11.21
CA GLY A 41 4.00 -8.79 10.54
C GLY A 41 4.74 -7.65 11.24
N LEU A 42 6.06 -7.70 11.17
CA LEU A 42 6.94 -6.59 11.47
C LEU A 42 8.01 -6.50 10.40
N ARG A 43 8.58 -5.31 10.22
CA ARG A 43 9.59 -5.03 9.23
C ARG A 43 10.80 -4.42 9.91
N ALA A 44 11.96 -5.05 9.76
CA ALA A 44 13.23 -4.54 10.24
C ALA A 44 13.53 -3.16 9.64
N ASN A 45 14.14 -2.29 10.44
CA ASN A 45 14.56 -0.97 10.01
C ASN A 45 16.01 -1.01 9.52
N SER A 46 16.18 -1.15 8.21
CA SER A 46 17.50 -1.19 7.57
C SER A 46 18.34 0.08 7.74
N LEU A 47 17.78 1.20 8.26
CA LEU A 47 18.57 2.37 8.65
C LEU A 47 19.39 2.14 9.93
N LYS A 48 18.98 1.17 10.77
CA LYS A 48 19.59 0.90 12.08
C LYS A 48 20.19 -0.49 12.18
N ILE A 49 19.59 -1.49 11.53
CA ILE A 49 20.02 -2.88 11.61
C ILE A 49 19.64 -3.63 10.33
N GLY A 50 20.59 -4.41 9.78
CA GLY A 50 20.34 -5.24 8.60
C GLY A 50 19.34 -6.38 8.90
N PRO A 51 18.52 -6.83 7.93
CA PRO A 51 17.53 -7.90 8.17
C PRO A 51 18.12 -9.21 8.70
N ALA A 52 19.32 -9.59 8.24
CA ALA A 52 20.00 -10.79 8.71
C ALA A 52 20.42 -10.67 10.19
N ASP A 53 21.03 -9.55 10.57
CA ASP A 53 21.43 -9.27 11.95
C ASP A 53 20.21 -9.12 12.86
N PHE A 54 19.12 -8.54 12.35
CA PHE A 54 17.85 -8.44 13.04
C PHE A 54 17.26 -9.82 13.35
N ALA A 55 17.23 -10.71 12.35
CA ALA A 55 16.75 -12.08 12.52
C ALA A 55 17.66 -12.87 13.49
N ALA A 56 18.98 -12.69 13.43
CA ALA A 56 19.90 -13.31 14.36
C ALA A 56 19.68 -12.82 15.81
N ALA A 57 19.41 -11.52 16.00
CA ALA A 57 19.24 -10.93 17.32
C ALA A 57 17.88 -11.23 17.97
N LEU A 58 16.80 -11.25 17.18
CA LEU A 58 15.42 -11.31 17.69
C LEU A 58 14.62 -12.52 17.19
N GLY A 59 15.17 -13.34 16.30
CA GLY A 59 14.49 -14.46 15.65
C GLY A 59 13.88 -15.46 16.61
N GLU A 60 14.68 -15.98 17.54
CA GLU A 60 14.18 -16.91 18.57
C GLU A 60 13.21 -16.24 19.54
N ARG A 61 13.50 -14.99 19.92
CA ARG A 61 12.68 -14.25 20.90
C ARG A 61 11.27 -13.98 20.38
N PHE A 62 11.14 -13.65 19.10
CA PHE A 62 9.88 -13.24 18.47
C PHE A 62 9.29 -14.31 17.55
N HIS A 63 9.93 -15.49 17.44
CA HIS A 63 9.59 -16.57 16.53
C HIS A 63 9.44 -16.07 15.07
N LEU A 64 10.45 -15.35 14.60
CA LEU A 64 10.40 -14.69 13.30
C LEU A 64 10.44 -15.70 12.16
N SER A 65 9.53 -15.54 11.19
CA SER A 65 9.60 -16.24 9.91
C SER A 65 9.61 -15.24 8.76
N PRO A 66 10.44 -15.42 7.72
CA PRO A 66 10.60 -14.43 6.66
C PRO A 66 9.34 -14.28 5.80
N ILE A 67 9.03 -13.05 5.38
CA ILE A 67 7.95 -12.75 4.43
C ILE A 67 8.49 -12.83 2.99
N PRO A 68 7.95 -13.69 2.10
CA PRO A 68 8.54 -13.96 0.78
C PRO A 68 8.70 -12.75 -0.14
N TRP A 69 7.87 -11.72 0.02
CA TRP A 69 7.87 -10.54 -0.86
C TRP A 69 8.59 -9.32 -0.28
N CYS A 70 9.03 -9.35 0.98
CA CYS A 70 9.75 -8.23 1.61
C CYS A 70 10.98 -8.77 2.36
N GLY A 71 12.18 -8.48 1.85
CA GLY A 71 13.43 -9.00 2.43
C GLY A 71 13.75 -8.51 3.84
N ALA A 72 13.09 -7.44 4.30
CA ALA A 72 13.16 -6.94 5.67
C ALA A 72 11.93 -7.34 6.52
N GLY A 73 10.96 -8.05 5.94
CA GLY A 73 9.69 -8.40 6.57
C GLY A 73 9.74 -9.77 7.23
N PHE A 74 9.13 -9.87 8.41
CA PHE A 74 8.99 -11.11 9.16
C PHE A 74 7.59 -11.22 9.76
N THR A 75 7.01 -12.41 9.76
CA THR A 75 5.89 -12.72 10.64
C THR A 75 6.39 -13.00 12.05
N TYR A 76 5.53 -12.84 13.04
CA TYR A 76 5.85 -13.11 14.46
C TYR A 76 4.64 -13.72 15.19
N ASP A 77 4.90 -14.37 16.33
CA ASP A 77 3.84 -14.93 17.17
C ASP A 77 3.05 -13.81 17.90
N PRO A 78 1.71 -13.74 17.80
CA PRO A 78 0.90 -12.74 18.51
C PRO A 78 1.21 -12.57 20.00
N GLU A 79 1.61 -13.62 20.72
CA GLU A 79 1.93 -13.54 22.15
C GLU A 79 3.19 -12.70 22.44
N THR A 80 4.04 -12.49 21.43
CA THR A 80 5.30 -11.73 21.51
C THR A 80 5.08 -10.26 21.91
N ARG A 81 3.93 -9.67 21.53
CA ARG A 81 3.58 -8.25 21.77
C ARG A 81 4.74 -7.27 21.49
N PRO A 82 5.31 -7.27 20.26
CA PRO A 82 6.53 -6.53 19.95
C PRO A 82 6.39 -5.01 20.19
N GLY A 83 5.17 -4.45 20.11
CA GLY A 83 4.94 -3.03 20.38
C GLY A 83 5.25 -2.58 21.82
N ARG A 84 5.43 -3.49 22.77
CA ARG A 84 5.83 -3.19 24.16
C ARG A 84 7.34 -3.39 24.42
N SER A 85 8.12 -3.63 23.37
CA SER A 85 9.54 -3.90 23.47
C SER A 85 10.37 -2.62 23.41
N VAL A 86 11.49 -2.58 24.17
CA VAL A 86 12.50 -1.53 24.04
C VAL A 86 13.08 -1.43 22.62
N PHE A 87 13.06 -2.53 21.86
CA PHE A 87 13.49 -2.56 20.46
C PHE A 87 12.52 -1.82 19.53
N HIS A 88 11.24 -1.80 19.87
CA HIS A 88 10.23 -1.00 19.15
C HIS A 88 10.44 0.49 19.44
N GLU A 89 10.65 0.87 20.70
CA GLU A 89 10.96 2.26 21.08
C GLU A 89 12.27 2.74 20.46
N ALA A 90 13.29 1.88 20.38
CA ALA A 90 14.53 2.16 19.67
C ALA A 90 14.37 2.25 18.13
N GLY A 91 13.19 1.96 17.59
CA GLY A 91 12.90 2.04 16.16
C GLY A 91 13.63 0.98 15.33
N LEU A 92 13.92 -0.21 15.90
CA LEU A 92 14.58 -1.30 15.17
C LEU A 92 13.65 -1.97 14.15
N TYR A 93 12.34 -1.78 14.29
CA TYR A 93 11.33 -2.29 13.36
C TYR A 93 10.05 -1.46 13.41
N TYR A 94 9.24 -1.63 12.38
CA TYR A 94 7.86 -1.17 12.31
C TYR A 94 6.92 -2.37 12.31
N ILE A 95 5.84 -2.33 13.09
CA ILE A 95 4.80 -3.37 13.06
C ILE A 95 3.86 -3.08 11.88
N GLN A 96 3.92 -3.91 10.85
CA GLN A 96 3.19 -3.69 9.60
C GLN A 96 2.55 -5.00 9.17
N GLU A 97 1.31 -4.93 8.70
CA GLU A 97 0.64 -6.09 8.13
C GLU A 97 1.44 -6.62 6.90
N PRO A 98 1.66 -7.94 6.77
CA PRO A 98 2.50 -8.52 5.72
C PRO A 98 2.17 -8.07 4.30
N SER A 99 0.88 -8.09 3.89
CA SER A 99 0.48 -7.69 2.55
C SER A 99 0.73 -6.20 2.30
N ALA A 100 0.56 -5.33 3.30
CA ALA A 100 0.82 -3.90 3.19
C ALA A 100 2.30 -3.53 2.94
N MET A 101 3.24 -4.44 3.23
CA MET A 101 4.66 -4.23 2.91
C MET A 101 4.93 -4.23 1.40
N SER A 102 4.05 -4.86 0.61
CA SER A 102 4.24 -5.07 -0.83
C SER A 102 4.18 -3.76 -1.64
N ALA A 103 3.35 -2.79 -1.26
CA ALA A 103 3.18 -1.55 -2.01
C ALA A 103 4.49 -0.74 -2.09
N ALA A 104 5.18 -0.57 -0.97
CA ALA A 104 6.47 0.11 -0.96
C ALA A 104 7.61 -0.74 -1.55
N GLU A 105 7.47 -2.07 -1.59
CA GLU A 105 8.39 -2.92 -2.39
C GLU A 105 8.18 -2.76 -3.89
N ALA A 106 6.95 -2.53 -4.34
CA ALA A 106 6.63 -2.29 -5.74
C ALA A 106 7.14 -0.93 -6.23
N LEU A 107 7.32 0.05 -5.34
CA LEU A 107 7.92 1.34 -5.70
C LEU A 107 9.43 1.18 -5.79
N LEU A 108 9.94 0.96 -6.99
CA LEU A 108 11.36 0.72 -7.22
C LEU A 108 12.16 2.02 -7.03
N ILE A 109 12.96 2.01 -5.96
CA ILE A 109 13.91 3.07 -5.64
C ILE A 109 15.30 2.45 -5.73
N PRO A 110 16.03 2.65 -6.84
CA PRO A 110 17.39 2.16 -6.98
C PRO A 110 18.30 2.76 -5.89
N GLU A 111 19.21 1.94 -5.37
CA GLU A 111 20.13 2.35 -4.31
C GLU A 111 21.02 3.52 -4.77
N GLY A 112 21.28 4.46 -3.86
CA GLY A 112 22.15 5.60 -4.11
C GLY A 112 21.53 6.72 -4.94
N THR A 113 20.27 6.59 -5.37
CA THR A 113 19.56 7.67 -6.07
C THR A 113 19.27 8.86 -5.15
N GLY A 114 19.33 10.07 -5.72
CA GLY A 114 18.94 11.32 -5.05
C GLY A 114 17.46 11.66 -5.22
N PHE A 115 16.60 10.65 -5.45
CA PHE A 115 15.22 10.86 -5.84
C PHE A 115 14.41 11.64 -4.80
N ARG A 116 13.51 12.47 -5.31
CA ARG A 116 12.42 13.09 -4.55
C ARG A 116 11.25 12.11 -4.58
N VAL A 117 10.95 11.52 -3.43
CA VAL A 117 9.92 10.51 -3.25
C VAL A 117 8.78 11.10 -2.45
N LEU A 118 7.55 10.91 -2.90
CA LEU A 118 6.34 11.32 -2.19
C LEU A 118 5.54 10.11 -1.73
N ASP A 119 5.18 10.07 -0.46
CA ASP A 119 4.10 9.23 0.08
C ASP A 119 2.90 10.15 0.33
N LEU A 120 1.89 10.09 -0.53
CA LEU A 120 0.83 11.10 -0.60
C LEU A 120 -0.24 10.93 0.50
N CYS A 121 -0.42 9.71 1.00
CA CYS A 121 -1.41 9.31 2.00
C CYS A 121 -0.73 8.49 3.11
N ALA A 122 0.21 9.13 3.80
CA ALA A 122 1.29 8.47 4.48
C ALA A 122 0.96 7.89 5.87
N ALA A 123 -0.03 8.41 6.59
CA ALA A 123 -0.21 8.00 7.98
C ALA A 123 -0.78 6.58 8.10
N PRO A 124 -0.35 5.79 9.10
CA PRO A 124 0.49 6.17 10.24
C PRO A 124 2.02 6.16 10.00
N GLY A 125 2.48 5.88 8.77
CA GLY A 125 3.91 5.93 8.41
C GLY A 125 4.56 4.58 8.15
N GLY A 126 3.80 3.49 8.09
CA GLY A 126 4.33 2.16 7.80
C GLY A 126 5.06 2.12 6.45
N LYS A 127 4.41 2.61 5.40
CA LYS A 127 4.98 2.69 4.05
C LYS A 127 6.06 3.76 3.95
N SER A 128 5.85 4.96 4.53
CA SER A 128 6.85 6.03 4.55
C SER A 128 8.18 5.59 5.20
N THR A 129 8.13 4.87 6.32
CA THR A 129 9.33 4.35 6.98
C THR A 129 10.00 3.24 6.16
N GLN A 130 9.27 2.54 5.29
CA GLN A 130 9.84 1.56 4.35
C GLN A 130 10.60 2.26 3.24
N LEU A 131 9.99 3.31 2.68
CA LEU A 131 10.61 4.16 1.66
C LEU A 131 11.86 4.83 2.23
N ALA A 132 11.81 5.38 3.44
CA ALA A 132 12.98 5.97 4.11
C ALA A 132 14.13 4.97 4.24
N ALA A 133 13.83 3.72 4.63
CA ALA A 133 14.84 2.66 4.71
C ALA A 133 15.43 2.30 3.34
N LYS A 134 14.61 2.20 2.29
CA LYS A 134 15.07 1.98 0.90
C LYS A 134 15.93 3.12 0.37
N MET A 135 15.61 4.36 0.75
CA MET A 135 16.36 5.55 0.35
C MET A 135 17.70 5.69 1.10
N ALA A 136 17.89 4.98 2.21
CA ALA A 136 19.13 4.97 2.98
C ALA A 136 19.69 6.38 3.29
N GLY A 137 18.80 7.33 3.59
CA GLY A 137 19.16 8.73 3.89
C GLY A 137 19.54 9.58 2.67
N ARG A 138 19.33 9.11 1.43
CA ARG A 138 19.60 9.85 0.18
C ARG A 138 18.34 10.46 -0.41
N GLY A 139 18.49 11.58 -1.12
CA GLY A 139 17.37 12.30 -1.72
C GLY A 139 16.44 12.93 -0.67
N LEU A 140 15.16 13.08 -1.02
CA LEU A 140 14.14 13.68 -0.16
C LEU A 140 12.89 12.81 -0.14
N LEU A 141 12.46 12.40 1.06
CA LEU A 141 11.15 11.79 1.27
C LEU A 141 10.16 12.85 1.76
N VAL A 142 9.06 13.05 1.05
CA VAL A 142 7.92 13.84 1.52
C VAL A 142 6.80 12.88 1.90
N SER A 143 6.27 13.00 3.11
CA SER A 143 5.19 12.16 3.62
C SER A 143 4.02 13.05 4.02
N ASN A 144 2.94 12.97 3.25
CA ASN A 144 1.77 13.82 3.43
C ASN A 144 0.63 13.07 4.12
N GLU A 145 -0.02 13.72 5.08
CA GLU A 145 -1.25 13.23 5.69
C GLU A 145 -2.22 14.39 5.89
N ILE A 146 -3.42 14.32 5.35
CA ILE A 146 -4.39 15.42 5.39
C ILE A 146 -5.01 15.64 6.78
N VAL A 147 -5.10 14.60 7.62
CA VAL A 147 -5.69 14.70 8.96
C VAL A 147 -4.62 15.11 9.99
N PRO A 148 -4.71 16.30 10.62
CA PRO A 148 -3.63 16.83 11.48
C PRO A 148 -3.22 15.87 12.62
N GLY A 149 -4.19 15.22 13.26
CA GLY A 149 -3.91 14.25 14.34
C GLY A 149 -3.12 13.03 13.87
N ARG A 150 -3.39 12.54 12.65
CA ARG A 150 -2.65 11.42 12.04
C ARG A 150 -1.27 11.86 11.53
N ALA A 151 -1.13 13.11 11.06
CA ALA A 151 0.16 13.67 10.65
C ALA A 151 1.14 13.74 11.83
N LYS A 152 0.65 14.03 13.05
CA LYS A 152 1.45 13.97 14.28
C LYS A 152 1.99 12.56 14.55
N ILE A 153 1.15 11.53 14.42
CA ILE A 153 1.54 10.13 14.60
C ILE A 153 2.59 9.72 13.55
N LEU A 154 2.35 10.10 12.29
CA LEU A 154 3.30 9.90 11.20
C LEU A 154 4.67 10.51 11.51
N SER A 155 4.70 11.77 11.97
CA SER A 155 5.93 12.46 12.36
C SER A 155 6.67 11.73 13.49
N GLN A 156 5.96 11.30 14.54
CA GLN A 156 6.54 10.52 15.64
C GLN A 156 7.14 9.19 15.17
N ASN A 157 6.47 8.50 14.24
CA ASN A 157 6.99 7.25 13.69
C ASN A 157 8.24 7.48 12.83
N LEU A 158 8.27 8.51 11.99
CA LEU A 158 9.46 8.84 11.20
C LEU A 158 10.65 9.22 12.09
N GLU A 159 10.41 9.99 13.15
CA GLU A 159 11.42 10.34 14.16
C GLU A 159 11.97 9.09 14.87
N ARG A 160 11.09 8.25 15.43
CA ARG A 160 11.47 7.00 16.11
C ARG A 160 12.31 6.09 15.20
N MET A 161 11.92 5.99 13.92
CA MET A 161 12.60 5.18 12.92
C MET A 161 13.89 5.82 12.39
N GLY A 162 14.20 7.08 12.73
CA GLY A 162 15.44 7.74 12.36
C GLY A 162 15.51 8.17 10.89
N ALA A 163 14.37 8.49 10.27
CA ALA A 163 14.30 8.92 8.88
C ALA A 163 14.80 10.37 8.72
N ALA A 164 16.12 10.55 8.55
CA ALA A 164 16.76 11.87 8.57
C ALA A 164 16.45 12.76 7.34
N ASN A 165 16.09 12.16 6.20
CA ASN A 165 15.80 12.84 4.94
C ASN A 165 14.29 12.93 4.65
N ALA A 166 13.45 12.88 5.69
CA ALA A 166 12.00 12.90 5.56
C ALA A 166 11.39 14.22 6.04
N VAL A 167 10.38 14.72 5.31
CA VAL A 167 9.56 15.88 5.66
C VAL A 167 8.11 15.44 5.75
N VAL A 168 7.43 15.80 6.85
CA VAL A 168 5.98 15.58 6.99
C VAL A 168 5.22 16.83 6.60
N LEU A 169 4.26 16.67 5.69
CA LEU A 169 3.30 17.71 5.32
C LEU A 169 1.90 17.34 5.82
N ASN A 170 1.10 18.36 6.11
CA ASN A 170 -0.32 18.23 6.43
C ASN A 170 -1.11 19.09 5.45
N GLU A 171 -1.23 18.61 4.21
CA GLU A 171 -1.81 19.38 3.12
C GLU A 171 -2.75 18.52 2.26
N SER A 172 -3.66 19.19 1.56
CA SER A 172 -4.51 18.54 0.55
C SER A 172 -3.70 18.19 -0.70
N PRO A 173 -3.95 17.03 -1.37
CA PRO A 173 -3.28 16.66 -2.62
C PRO A 173 -3.33 17.74 -3.70
N GLU A 174 -4.44 18.46 -3.82
CA GLU A 174 -4.67 19.53 -4.80
C GLU A 174 -3.71 20.69 -4.58
N ARG A 175 -3.53 21.09 -3.31
CA ARG A 175 -2.58 22.14 -2.93
C ARG A 175 -1.14 21.68 -3.16
N LEU A 176 -0.80 20.43 -2.85
CA LEU A 176 0.54 19.91 -3.19
C LEU A 176 0.78 19.96 -4.70
N ALA A 177 -0.18 19.47 -5.50
CA ALA A 177 -0.09 19.50 -6.95
C ALA A 177 0.10 20.93 -7.49
N ALA A 178 -0.61 21.91 -6.94
CA ALA A 178 -0.48 23.31 -7.35
C ALA A 178 0.90 23.92 -7.06
N PHE A 179 1.57 23.51 -5.97
CA PHE A 179 2.85 24.09 -5.54
C PHE A 179 4.08 23.28 -5.97
N PHE A 180 3.93 21.97 -6.18
CA PHE A 180 5.02 21.06 -6.53
C PHE A 180 4.73 20.23 -7.81
N PRO A 181 4.19 20.84 -8.89
CA PRO A 181 3.96 20.10 -10.12
C PRO A 181 5.27 19.48 -10.63
N GLY A 182 5.21 18.28 -11.21
CA GLY A 182 6.36 17.59 -11.81
C GLY A 182 7.60 17.44 -10.91
N SER A 183 7.43 17.51 -9.59
CA SER A 183 8.55 17.64 -8.65
C SER A 183 9.03 16.33 -8.05
N PHE A 184 8.36 15.21 -8.31
CA PHE A 184 8.69 13.92 -7.70
C PHE A 184 9.09 12.88 -8.75
N ASP A 185 10.18 12.17 -8.47
CA ASP A 185 10.67 11.07 -9.30
C ASP A 185 9.88 9.78 -9.03
N ARG A 186 9.39 9.64 -7.79
CA ARG A 186 8.60 8.50 -7.33
C ARG A 186 7.44 8.97 -6.46
N VAL A 187 6.25 8.42 -6.68
CA VAL A 187 5.06 8.71 -5.86
C VAL A 187 4.41 7.40 -5.39
N LEU A 188 4.08 7.31 -4.11
CA LEU A 188 3.24 6.27 -3.53
C LEU A 188 1.88 6.86 -3.17
N VAL A 189 0.83 6.25 -3.71
CA VAL A 189 -0.56 6.54 -3.40
C VAL A 189 -1.16 5.31 -2.72
N ASP A 190 -0.98 5.21 -1.40
CA ASP A 190 -1.71 4.25 -0.59
C ASP A 190 -3.08 4.83 -0.23
N ALA A 191 -4.05 4.60 -1.10
CA ALA A 191 -5.25 5.41 -1.11
C ALA A 191 -6.19 5.05 0.05
N PRO A 192 -6.89 6.05 0.65
CA PRO A 192 -7.98 5.77 1.56
C PRO A 192 -9.07 4.99 0.81
N CYS A 193 -9.37 3.78 1.28
CA CYS A 193 -10.32 2.86 0.64
C CYS A 193 -11.40 2.38 1.61
N SER A 194 -12.35 1.58 1.11
CA SER A 194 -13.37 0.92 1.94
C SER A 194 -12.82 -0.08 2.96
N GLY A 195 -11.56 -0.52 2.79
CA GLY A 195 -10.82 -1.29 3.79
C GLY A 195 -11.34 -2.71 4.01
N GLU A 196 -11.86 -3.36 2.97
CA GLU A 196 -12.43 -4.72 3.06
C GLU A 196 -11.43 -5.77 3.58
N GLY A 197 -10.14 -5.64 3.24
CA GLY A 197 -9.08 -6.48 3.81
C GLY A 197 -8.85 -6.26 5.30
N MET A 198 -9.38 -5.18 5.88
CA MET A 198 -9.20 -4.84 7.29
C MET A 198 -10.34 -5.32 8.20
N TYR A 199 -11.41 -5.94 7.69
CA TYR A 199 -12.56 -6.36 8.53
C TYR A 199 -12.17 -7.31 9.65
N ARG A 200 -11.18 -8.18 9.41
CA ARG A 200 -10.65 -9.09 10.43
C ARG A 200 -9.90 -8.37 11.54
N LYS A 201 -9.44 -7.13 11.32
CA LYS A 201 -8.59 -6.35 12.23
C LYS A 201 -9.25 -5.09 12.79
N ASN A 202 -10.26 -4.55 12.12
CA ASN A 202 -10.89 -3.28 12.46
C ASN A 202 -12.41 -3.38 12.30
N GLU A 203 -13.11 -3.56 13.42
CA GLU A 203 -14.58 -3.63 13.48
C GLU A 203 -15.25 -2.37 12.91
N ILE A 204 -14.59 -1.20 12.96
CA ILE A 204 -15.13 0.04 12.41
C ILE A 204 -15.26 -0.06 10.89
N ALA A 205 -14.24 -0.62 10.21
CA ALA A 205 -14.26 -0.77 8.76
C ALA A 205 -15.46 -1.61 8.28
N LEU A 206 -15.83 -2.61 9.07
CA LEU A 206 -17.02 -3.43 8.83
C LEU A 206 -18.31 -2.63 9.00
N THR A 207 -18.43 -1.86 10.09
CA THR A 207 -19.65 -1.08 10.37
C THR A 207 -19.89 0.09 9.42
N GLU A 208 -18.83 0.63 8.82
CA GLU A 208 -18.92 1.75 7.86
C GLU A 208 -19.09 1.28 6.41
N TRP A 209 -19.05 -0.03 6.16
CA TRP A 209 -19.17 -0.54 4.81
C TRP A 209 -20.57 -0.36 4.23
N SER A 210 -20.60 0.05 2.97
CA SER A 210 -21.77 0.07 2.10
C SER A 210 -21.29 0.25 0.66
N GLU A 211 -22.09 -0.18 -0.31
CA GLU A 211 -21.79 0.09 -1.73
C GLU A 211 -21.65 1.60 -2.02
N ALA A 212 -22.42 2.43 -1.33
CA ALA A 212 -22.30 3.88 -1.43
C ALA A 212 -20.95 4.39 -0.90
N ASN A 213 -20.42 3.80 0.18
CA ASN A 213 -19.10 4.12 0.70
C ASN A 213 -18.00 3.68 -0.28
N VAL A 214 -18.11 2.48 -0.86
CA VAL A 214 -17.19 1.98 -1.89
C VAL A 214 -17.09 2.96 -3.06
N ARG A 215 -18.24 3.37 -3.64
CA ARG A 215 -18.27 4.34 -4.75
C ARG A 215 -17.70 5.70 -4.35
N ARG A 216 -17.94 6.15 -3.11
CA ARG A 216 -17.37 7.40 -2.58
C ARG A 216 -15.85 7.31 -2.43
N CYS A 217 -15.33 6.16 -2.00
CA CYS A 217 -13.89 5.91 -1.93
C CYS A 217 -13.27 5.89 -3.34
N ALA A 218 -13.88 5.18 -4.29
CA ALA A 218 -13.45 5.16 -5.69
C ALA A 218 -13.38 6.57 -6.31
N ALA A 219 -14.42 7.40 -6.12
CA ALA A 219 -14.41 8.78 -6.61
C ALA A 219 -13.34 9.66 -5.94
N ARG A 220 -13.04 9.42 -4.66
CA ARG A 220 -11.95 10.11 -3.96
C ARG A 220 -10.59 9.66 -4.49
N GLN A 221 -10.40 8.36 -4.70
CA GLN A 221 -9.17 7.77 -5.23
C GLN A 221 -8.84 8.34 -6.61
N ASP A 222 -9.85 8.48 -7.47
CA ASP A 222 -9.73 9.13 -8.78
C ASP A 222 -9.12 10.54 -8.66
N GLY A 223 -9.65 11.40 -7.78
CA GLY A 223 -9.12 12.75 -7.56
C GLY A 223 -7.71 12.79 -6.96
N ILE A 224 -7.39 11.85 -6.07
CA ILE A 224 -6.03 11.73 -5.49
C ILE A 224 -5.04 11.31 -6.58
N LEU A 225 -5.40 10.36 -7.44
CA LEU A 225 -4.56 9.90 -8.55
C LEU A 225 -4.34 11.02 -9.58
N ASP A 226 -5.37 11.81 -9.89
CA ASP A 226 -5.23 12.96 -10.78
C ASP A 226 -4.21 13.98 -10.22
N CYS A 227 -4.22 14.22 -8.90
CA CYS A 227 -3.21 15.06 -8.25
C CYS A 227 -1.82 14.42 -8.28
N ALA A 228 -1.72 13.11 -8.02
CA ALA A 228 -0.46 12.36 -8.05
C ALA A 228 0.19 12.40 -9.44
N ALA A 229 -0.61 12.30 -10.51
CA ALA A 229 -0.13 12.41 -11.89
C ALA A 229 0.49 13.77 -12.20
N HIS A 230 -0.06 14.84 -11.60
CA HIS A 230 0.46 16.20 -11.74
C HIS A 230 1.75 16.42 -10.94
N LEU A 231 1.88 15.78 -9.77
CA LEU A 231 3.07 15.81 -8.91
C LEU A 231 4.26 15.05 -9.51
N LEU A 232 4.01 14.04 -10.34
CA LEU A 232 5.02 13.16 -10.90
C LEU A 232 5.74 13.81 -12.09
N ALA A 233 7.08 13.79 -12.05
CA ALA A 233 7.95 14.25 -13.13
C ALA A 233 7.81 13.37 -14.39
N PRO A 234 8.08 13.90 -15.60
CA PRO A 234 8.18 13.06 -16.80
C PRO A 234 9.17 11.90 -16.61
N GLY A 235 8.78 10.69 -17.01
CA GLY A 235 9.57 9.48 -16.78
C GLY A 235 9.52 8.93 -15.34
N GLY A 236 8.89 9.66 -14.41
CA GLY A 236 8.68 9.22 -13.05
C GLY A 236 7.74 8.01 -12.96
N GLU A 237 7.84 7.28 -11.85
CA GLU A 237 6.99 6.13 -11.57
C GLU A 237 6.12 6.37 -10.34
N MET A 238 4.91 5.83 -10.34
CA MET A 238 4.07 5.79 -9.16
C MET A 238 3.53 4.40 -8.87
N VAL A 239 3.25 4.15 -7.60
CA VAL A 239 2.49 2.99 -7.14
C VAL A 239 1.17 3.47 -6.59
N TYR A 240 0.08 2.89 -7.07
CA TYR A 240 -1.22 2.91 -6.44
C TYR A 240 -1.41 1.64 -5.62
N SER A 241 -1.94 1.75 -4.40
CA SER A 241 -2.33 0.58 -3.61
C SER A 241 -3.57 0.82 -2.76
N THR A 242 -4.29 -0.26 -2.47
CA THR A 242 -5.44 -0.29 -1.57
C THR A 242 -5.35 -1.52 -0.67
N CYS A 243 -6.09 -1.50 0.44
CA CYS A 243 -6.36 -2.68 1.27
C CYS A 243 -7.84 -3.14 1.16
N THR A 244 -8.41 -3.04 -0.03
CA THR A 244 -9.78 -3.48 -0.32
C THR A 244 -9.79 -4.60 -1.37
N PHE A 245 -10.95 -5.23 -1.58
CA PHE A 245 -11.13 -6.22 -2.65
C PHE A 245 -12.00 -5.68 -3.78
N SER A 246 -12.67 -4.54 -3.58
CA SER A 246 -13.61 -3.94 -4.53
C SER A 246 -12.99 -3.58 -5.88
N PRO A 247 -13.52 -4.10 -7.01
CA PRO A 247 -13.08 -3.71 -8.35
C PRO A 247 -13.18 -2.21 -8.63
N ASP A 248 -14.25 -1.54 -8.15
CA ASP A 248 -14.47 -0.09 -8.31
C ASP A 248 -13.28 0.77 -7.86
N GLU A 249 -12.60 0.30 -6.81
CA GLU A 249 -11.47 0.94 -6.13
C GLU A 249 -10.11 0.42 -6.64
N ASP A 250 -10.10 -0.72 -7.32
CA ASP A 250 -8.88 -1.41 -7.76
C ASP A 250 -8.74 -1.29 -9.29
N GLU A 251 -9.10 -2.33 -10.06
CA GLU A 251 -8.91 -2.34 -11.51
C GLU A 251 -9.66 -1.23 -12.23
N ASP A 252 -10.90 -0.94 -11.84
CA ASP A 252 -11.68 0.11 -12.49
C ASP A 252 -11.14 1.50 -12.16
N CYS A 253 -10.56 1.71 -10.97
CA CYS A 253 -9.88 2.96 -10.65
C CYS A 253 -8.67 3.17 -11.57
N ILE A 254 -7.87 2.12 -11.79
CA ILE A 254 -6.74 2.17 -12.71
C ILE A 254 -7.18 2.36 -14.16
N ARG A 255 -8.22 1.66 -14.63
CA ARG A 255 -8.78 1.83 -15.96
C ARG A 255 -9.23 3.28 -16.18
N ARG A 256 -10.08 3.81 -15.30
CA ARG A 256 -10.55 5.21 -15.36
C ARG A 256 -9.39 6.20 -15.35
N PHE A 257 -8.36 5.94 -14.54
CA PHE A 257 -7.15 6.76 -14.50
C PHE A 257 -6.42 6.76 -15.85
N LEU A 258 -6.16 5.60 -16.45
CA LEU A 258 -5.47 5.49 -17.74
C LEU A 258 -6.29 6.09 -18.89
N THR A 259 -7.63 6.01 -18.85
CA THR A 259 -8.49 6.72 -19.82
C THR A 259 -8.32 8.25 -19.71
N ARG A 260 -8.20 8.80 -18.49
CA ARG A 260 -8.03 10.24 -18.25
C ARG A 260 -6.60 10.74 -18.49
N HIS A 261 -5.60 9.89 -18.29
CA HIS A 261 -4.17 10.22 -18.37
C HIS A 261 -3.45 9.33 -19.40
N PRO A 262 -3.63 9.59 -20.71
CA PRO A 262 -3.06 8.76 -21.78
C PRO A 262 -1.53 8.85 -21.88
N ASP A 263 -0.89 9.76 -21.15
CA ASP A 263 0.55 9.84 -20.97
C ASP A 263 1.09 8.85 -19.92
N PHE A 264 0.22 8.06 -19.28
CA PHE A 264 0.60 7.01 -18.35
C PHE A 264 0.41 5.61 -18.94
N THR A 265 1.26 4.69 -18.49
CA THR A 265 1.14 3.26 -18.81
C THR A 265 1.36 2.40 -17.56
N LEU A 266 0.79 1.18 -17.56
CA LEU A 266 1.09 0.18 -16.54
C LEU A 266 2.44 -0.49 -16.81
N LEU A 267 3.24 -0.57 -15.75
CA LEU A 267 4.43 -1.38 -15.67
C LEU A 267 4.11 -2.71 -14.99
N ASP A 268 4.89 -3.74 -15.32
CA ASP A 268 4.83 -5.01 -14.60
C ASP A 268 5.10 -4.79 -13.11
N THR A 269 4.09 -5.11 -12.29
CA THR A 269 4.27 -5.15 -10.85
C THR A 269 5.05 -6.41 -10.51
N PRO A 270 6.20 -6.33 -9.80
CA PRO A 270 7.06 -7.49 -9.59
C PRO A 270 6.27 -8.63 -8.96
N VAL A 271 5.97 -9.66 -9.76
CA VAL A 271 5.24 -10.83 -9.29
C VAL A 271 6.12 -11.52 -8.26
N ARG A 272 5.53 -11.75 -7.09
CA ARG A 272 6.12 -12.55 -6.02
C ARG A 272 5.35 -13.86 -5.96
N PRO A 273 5.93 -14.93 -5.40
CA PRO A 273 5.17 -16.15 -5.15
C PRO A 273 3.82 -15.80 -4.53
N PHE A 274 2.75 -16.45 -5.00
CA PHE A 274 1.38 -16.33 -4.49
C PHE A 274 0.59 -15.06 -4.84
N PHE A 275 1.22 -14.04 -5.47
CA PHE A 275 0.47 -12.89 -5.97
C PHE A 275 -0.34 -13.30 -7.21
N SER A 276 -1.58 -12.83 -7.29
CA SER A 276 -2.42 -13.02 -8.48
C SER A 276 -2.33 -11.79 -9.38
N PRO A 277 -2.41 -11.94 -10.71
CA PRO A 277 -2.50 -10.78 -11.60
C PRO A 277 -3.78 -9.99 -11.34
N GLY A 278 -3.77 -8.71 -11.73
CA GLY A 278 -4.99 -7.92 -11.84
C GLY A 278 -6.00 -8.58 -12.78
N ARG A 279 -7.28 -8.25 -12.61
CA ARG A 279 -8.38 -8.93 -13.30
C ARG A 279 -9.11 -7.97 -14.23
N PRO A 280 -8.73 -7.90 -15.53
CA PRO A 280 -9.45 -7.10 -16.51
C PRO A 280 -10.95 -7.44 -16.57
N ASP A 281 -11.31 -8.70 -16.32
CA ASP A 281 -12.69 -9.17 -16.30
C ASP A 281 -13.51 -8.70 -15.09
N PHE A 282 -12.88 -8.03 -14.12
CA PHE A 282 -13.58 -7.42 -12.99
C PHE A 282 -14.00 -5.97 -13.25
N THR A 283 -13.58 -5.37 -14.37
CA THR A 283 -13.91 -3.98 -14.69
C THR A 283 -15.26 -3.83 -15.38
N GLU A 284 -15.78 -2.60 -15.38
CA GLU A 284 -16.97 -2.22 -16.16
C GLU A 284 -16.77 -2.38 -17.69
N ASP A 285 -15.53 -2.27 -18.17
CA ASP A 285 -15.16 -2.48 -19.59
C ASP A 285 -13.93 -3.40 -19.67
N PRO A 286 -14.15 -4.74 -19.72
CA PRO A 286 -13.06 -5.71 -19.76
C PRO A 286 -12.18 -5.61 -21.01
N GLU A 287 -12.74 -5.22 -22.15
CA GLU A 287 -11.96 -5.09 -23.39
C GLU A 287 -11.02 -3.89 -23.35
N GLU A 288 -11.48 -2.76 -22.79
CA GLU A 288 -10.63 -1.60 -22.54
C GLU A 288 -9.53 -1.95 -21.51
N ALA A 289 -9.91 -2.61 -20.42
CA ALA A 289 -8.98 -3.02 -19.37
C ALA A 289 -7.88 -3.98 -19.87
N ASP A 290 -8.22 -4.95 -20.72
CA ASP A 290 -7.26 -5.86 -21.33
C ASP A 290 -6.27 -5.12 -22.24
N LYS A 291 -6.76 -4.19 -23.08
CA LYS A 291 -5.90 -3.35 -23.94
C LYS A 291 -4.95 -2.45 -23.13
N MET A 292 -5.38 -2.04 -21.94
CA MET A 292 -4.57 -1.23 -21.01
C MET A 292 -3.53 -2.05 -20.22
N GLY A 293 -3.61 -3.39 -20.27
CA GLY A 293 -2.69 -4.28 -19.58
C GLY A 293 -2.94 -4.34 -18.07
N ILE A 294 -4.21 -4.31 -17.64
CA ILE A 294 -4.61 -4.33 -16.21
C ILE A 294 -4.06 -5.56 -15.47
N GLU A 295 -3.80 -6.67 -16.16
CA GLU A 295 -3.17 -7.88 -15.63
C GLU A 295 -1.75 -7.66 -15.07
N LYS A 296 -1.10 -6.52 -15.41
CA LYS A 296 0.20 -6.11 -14.86
C LYS A 296 0.12 -5.56 -13.43
N ALA A 297 -1.08 -5.18 -12.98
CA ALA A 297 -1.35 -4.98 -11.57
C ALA A 297 -1.35 -6.33 -10.83
N VAL A 298 -1.36 -6.30 -9.51
CA VAL A 298 -1.42 -7.54 -8.70
C VAL A 298 -2.44 -7.43 -7.59
N ARG A 299 -3.11 -8.54 -7.33
CA ARG A 299 -3.93 -8.80 -6.15
C ARG A 299 -3.22 -9.76 -5.20
N VAL A 300 -3.21 -9.40 -3.94
CA VAL A 300 -2.74 -10.22 -2.83
C VAL A 300 -3.98 -10.70 -2.10
N TRP A 301 -4.28 -12.00 -2.20
CA TRP A 301 -5.49 -12.59 -1.64
C TRP A 301 -5.19 -13.33 -0.32
N PRO A 302 -6.03 -13.18 0.71
CA PRO A 302 -5.78 -13.80 2.01
C PRO A 302 -5.79 -15.34 1.98
N HIS A 303 -6.53 -15.99 1.07
CA HIS A 303 -6.48 -17.45 0.92
C HIS A 303 -5.27 -17.96 0.13
N LYS A 304 -4.51 -17.07 -0.51
CA LYS A 304 -3.29 -17.41 -1.27
C LYS A 304 -2.01 -17.05 -0.52
N VAL A 305 -2.08 -16.12 0.43
CA VAL A 305 -0.93 -15.66 1.21
C VAL A 305 -1.20 -15.58 2.69
N ASN A 306 -0.15 -15.64 3.50
CA ASN A 306 -0.21 -15.34 4.93
C ASN A 306 -0.28 -13.80 5.17
N GLY A 307 -1.36 -13.16 4.72
CA GLY A 307 -1.61 -11.72 4.79
C GLY A 307 -3.10 -11.39 4.66
N GLU A 308 -3.48 -10.14 4.89
CA GLU A 308 -4.89 -9.74 4.94
C GLU A 308 -5.49 -9.35 3.58
N GLY A 309 -4.65 -8.81 2.69
CA GLY A 309 -5.03 -8.51 1.31
C GLY A 309 -4.62 -7.11 0.86
N HIS A 310 -4.24 -6.99 -0.41
CA HIS A 310 -3.83 -5.73 -1.04
C HIS A 310 -4.02 -5.77 -2.55
N PHE A 311 -4.25 -4.61 -3.15
CA PHE A 311 -4.10 -4.38 -4.58
C PHE A 311 -2.92 -3.43 -4.82
N ILE A 312 -2.18 -3.64 -5.91
CA ILE A 312 -1.02 -2.83 -6.27
C ILE A 312 -0.96 -2.65 -7.79
N ALA A 313 -0.82 -1.42 -8.24
CA ALA A 313 -0.57 -1.09 -9.63
C ALA A 313 0.64 -0.15 -9.75
N ARG A 314 1.58 -0.50 -10.63
CA ARG A 314 2.73 0.34 -10.97
C ARG A 314 2.49 1.08 -12.28
N LEU A 315 2.63 2.39 -12.24
CA LEU A 315 2.36 3.27 -13.37
C LEU A 315 3.61 4.09 -13.68
N GLN A 316 3.84 4.37 -14.95
CA GLN A 316 4.90 5.27 -15.39
C GLN A 316 4.32 6.40 -16.21
N LYS A 317 4.76 7.63 -15.93
CA LYS A 317 4.50 8.78 -16.78
C LYS A 317 5.48 8.79 -17.93
N SER A 318 4.99 9.04 -19.14
CA SER A 318 5.81 9.14 -20.33
C SER A 318 6.97 10.14 -20.14
N PRO A 319 8.21 9.79 -20.51
CA PRO A 319 9.32 10.75 -20.55
C PRO A 319 9.07 11.94 -21.51
N ALA A 320 8.15 11.79 -22.46
CA ALA A 320 7.75 12.84 -23.39
C ALA A 320 6.60 13.72 -22.85
N ALA A 321 6.07 13.44 -21.65
CA ALA A 321 5.09 14.29 -21.01
C ALA A 321 5.68 15.69 -20.73
N PRO A 322 4.86 16.75 -20.73
CA PRO A 322 5.33 18.09 -20.41
C PRO A 322 6.01 18.14 -19.03
N ASP A 323 7.19 18.77 -18.96
CA ASP A 323 7.82 19.09 -17.69
C ASP A 323 7.08 20.27 -17.05
N LEU A 324 6.43 19.98 -15.94
CA LEU A 324 5.65 20.95 -15.17
C LEU A 324 6.43 21.47 -13.96
N SER A 325 7.70 21.05 -13.79
CA SER A 325 8.48 21.38 -12.61
C SER A 325 8.64 22.90 -12.42
N PRO A 326 8.43 23.41 -11.19
CA PRO A 326 8.68 24.82 -10.93
C PRO A 326 10.17 25.09 -11.12
N VAL A 327 10.47 26.11 -11.93
CA VAL A 327 11.82 26.67 -12.00
C VAL A 327 12.04 27.48 -10.74
N PHE A 328 12.71 26.88 -9.74
CA PHE A 328 13.16 27.64 -8.59
C PHE A 328 14.29 28.58 -9.04
N PRO A 329 14.19 29.90 -8.75
CA PRO A 329 15.16 30.90 -9.17
C PRO A 329 16.54 30.74 -8.53
#